data_AF-A0A399EWS2-F1
#
_entry.id   AF-A0A399EWS2-F1
#
_cell.length_a   1.000
_cell.length_b   1.000
_cell.length_c   1.000
_cell.angle_alpha   90.00
_cell.angle_beta   90.00
_cell.angle_gamma   90.00
#
_symmetry.space_group_name_H-M   'P 1'
#
loop_
_entity.id
_entity.type
_entity.pdbx_description
1 polymer ?
#
loop_
_entity_poly.entity_id
_entity_poly.type
_entity_poly.pdbx_seq_one_letter_code
_entity_poly.pdbx_strand_id
1 'polypeptide(L)'
;MRIVVWGRRLAVLSVICIAFLPGAVAYDPEEPDVLVAQSPVYGQYLTDLKGRSLYLFTRDTKNTPTCYDQCAQNWPPLLLEKNNKPLGDKGIDAKLLGTAKRNDLSSLQITYNGWPLYYFARDQKAGDTNGQGVGGVWFLVSPKGEAIKAAVTQQPAGAAAQQPAGAQADALLAQLKTEGQAVYARICAACHGAEGQGGVGVKLAGNSLLRNARYIAGLIIGGGQQMPAFGRLLSDREIAAVATYVRNSWGNQFGVITEEEVKAVR
;
A
#
# COMPACT_ATOMS: atom_id res chain seq x y z
N MET A 1 -13.66 -93.63 18.76
CA MET A 1 -14.09 -92.20 18.87
C MET A 1 -12.88 -91.40 19.35
N ARG A 2 -12.20 -90.68 18.44
CA ARG A 2 -11.00 -89.89 18.74
C ARG A 2 -11.43 -88.43 18.94
N ILE A 3 -11.20 -87.90 20.14
CA ILE A 3 -11.52 -86.53 20.54
C ILE A 3 -10.33 -85.64 20.14
N VAL A 4 -10.59 -84.63 19.31
CA VAL A 4 -9.61 -83.66 18.80
C VAL A 4 -9.48 -82.50 19.79
N VAL A 5 -8.23 -82.13 20.06
CA VAL A 5 -7.79 -81.05 20.97
C VAL A 5 -7.97 -79.68 20.31
N TRP A 6 -8.48 -78.69 21.04
CA TRP A 6 -8.42 -77.27 20.65
C TRP A 6 -7.71 -76.46 21.75
N GLY A 7 -6.44 -76.11 21.50
CA GLY A 7 -5.68 -75.19 22.34
C GLY A 7 -6.01 -73.74 21.97
N ARG A 8 -6.56 -72.97 22.91
CA ARG A 8 -6.82 -71.54 22.76
C ARG A 8 -5.48 -70.78 22.83
N ARG A 9 -5.05 -70.19 21.71
CA ARG A 9 -3.95 -69.21 21.68
C ARG A 9 -4.50 -67.84 22.05
N LEU A 10 -3.99 -67.26 23.15
CA LEU A 10 -4.21 -65.86 23.52
C LEU A 10 -3.37 -64.98 22.58
N ALA A 11 -4.02 -64.12 21.80
CA ALA A 11 -3.36 -63.10 21.00
C ALA A 11 -3.19 -61.83 21.85
N VAL A 12 -1.93 -61.43 22.09
CA VAL A 12 -1.58 -60.16 22.75
C VAL A 12 -1.64 -59.06 21.70
N LEU A 13 -2.68 -58.23 21.73
CA LEU A 13 -2.79 -57.02 20.90
C LEU A 13 -1.89 -55.93 21.51
N SER A 14 -0.71 -55.73 20.93
CA SER A 14 0.13 -54.57 21.22
C SER A 14 -0.50 -53.31 20.64
N VAL A 15 -0.96 -52.42 21.52
CA VAL A 15 -1.38 -51.07 21.16
C VAL A 15 -0.11 -50.25 20.91
N ILE A 16 0.21 -50.01 19.65
CA ILE A 16 1.28 -49.09 19.25
C ILE A 16 0.72 -47.66 19.36
N CYS A 17 1.06 -46.96 20.43
CA CYS A 17 0.89 -45.51 20.52
C CYS A 17 1.85 -44.83 19.53
N ILE A 18 1.35 -44.43 18.37
CA ILE A 18 2.07 -43.53 17.46
C ILE A 18 2.01 -42.14 18.09
N ALA A 19 3.05 -41.78 18.85
CA ALA A 19 3.27 -40.41 19.28
C ALA A 19 3.60 -39.55 18.04
N PHE A 20 2.63 -38.73 17.60
CA PHE A 20 2.90 -37.64 16.67
C PHE A 20 3.74 -36.60 17.40
N LEU A 21 5.06 -36.67 17.24
CA LEU A 21 5.94 -35.56 17.56
C LEU A 21 5.61 -34.43 16.57
N PRO A 22 5.23 -33.23 17.02
CA PRO A 22 5.22 -32.07 16.14
C PRO A 22 6.66 -31.86 15.66
N GLY A 23 6.88 -32.08 14.36
CA GLY A 23 8.17 -31.86 13.75
C GLY A 23 8.60 -30.42 14.00
N ALA A 24 9.78 -30.24 14.60
CA ALA A 24 10.44 -28.95 14.62
C ALA A 24 10.66 -28.52 13.17
N VAL A 25 9.99 -27.44 12.75
CA VAL A 25 10.30 -26.80 11.48
C VAL A 25 11.74 -26.27 11.59
N ALA A 26 12.64 -26.84 10.79
CA ALA A 26 13.99 -26.31 10.67
C ALA A 26 13.89 -24.91 10.05
N TYR A 27 14.49 -23.92 10.71
CA TYR A 27 14.65 -22.56 10.18
C TYR A 27 15.56 -22.64 8.94
N ASP A 28 15.04 -22.23 7.78
CA ASP A 28 15.78 -22.23 6.52
C ASP A 28 16.68 -20.98 6.48
N PRO A 29 18.02 -21.12 6.52
CA PRO A 29 18.95 -19.98 6.67
C PRO A 29 19.05 -19.06 5.43
N GLU A 30 18.21 -19.25 4.42
CA GLU A 30 18.21 -18.50 3.16
C GLU A 30 16.96 -17.62 2.96
N GLU A 31 16.18 -17.37 4.02
CA GLU A 31 15.03 -16.48 3.95
C GLU A 31 15.45 -15.03 3.64
N PRO A 32 14.84 -14.38 2.63
CA PRO A 32 15.20 -13.01 2.25
C PRO A 32 14.75 -12.00 3.31
N ASP A 33 15.66 -11.09 3.69
CA ASP A 33 15.35 -9.96 4.58
C ASP A 33 14.53 -8.87 3.87
N VAL A 34 14.75 -8.73 2.56
CA VAL A 34 14.15 -7.70 1.71
C VAL A 34 13.49 -8.35 0.49
N LEU A 35 12.23 -8.01 0.27
CA LEU A 35 11.41 -8.51 -0.84
C LEU A 35 10.77 -7.35 -1.58
N VAL A 36 10.23 -7.62 -2.76
CA VAL A 36 9.41 -6.66 -3.51
C VAL A 36 7.92 -7.01 -3.40
N ALA A 37 7.12 -6.04 -2.96
CA ALA A 37 5.67 -6.09 -2.98
C ALA A 37 5.11 -5.09 -4.00
N GLN A 38 3.86 -5.33 -4.44
CA GLN A 38 3.14 -4.45 -5.36
C GLN A 38 2.02 -3.72 -4.62
N SER A 39 2.03 -2.39 -4.70
CA SER A 39 0.92 -1.52 -4.31
C SER A 39 0.19 -1.01 -5.56
N PRO A 40 -1.15 -1.00 -5.57
CA PRO A 40 -1.92 -0.31 -6.61
C PRO A 40 -1.69 1.21 -6.64
N VAL A 41 -1.21 1.79 -5.55
CA VAL A 41 -1.04 3.25 -5.38
C VAL A 41 0.42 3.64 -5.52
N TYR A 42 1.33 2.87 -4.92
CA TYR A 42 2.75 3.20 -4.82
C TYR A 42 3.64 2.33 -5.70
N GLY A 43 3.05 1.49 -6.55
CA GLY A 43 3.79 0.63 -7.47
C GLY A 43 4.57 -0.43 -6.70
N GLN A 44 5.71 -0.85 -7.23
CA GLN A 44 6.59 -1.77 -6.52
C GLN A 44 7.32 -1.06 -5.37
N TYR A 45 7.32 -1.69 -4.19
CA TYR A 45 8.00 -1.18 -3.01
C TYR A 45 8.61 -2.34 -2.19
N LEU A 46 9.53 -2.01 -1.28
CA LEU A 46 10.23 -3.00 -0.49
C LEU A 46 9.44 -3.42 0.76
N THR A 47 9.48 -4.71 1.08
CA THR A 47 8.95 -5.29 2.32
C THR A 47 9.93 -6.28 2.94
N ASP A 48 9.66 -6.73 4.17
CA ASP A 48 10.28 -7.95 4.71
C ASP A 48 9.51 -9.22 4.32
N LEU A 49 9.96 -10.39 4.77
CA LEU A 49 9.31 -11.69 4.50
C LEU A 49 7.87 -11.77 5.02
N LYS A 50 7.53 -10.96 6.03
CA LYS A 50 6.18 -10.88 6.61
C LYS A 50 5.30 -9.86 5.88
N GLY A 51 5.79 -9.24 4.81
CA GLY A 51 5.09 -8.23 4.03
C GLY A 51 4.97 -6.87 4.74
N ARG A 52 5.78 -6.60 5.77
CA ARG A 52 5.83 -5.30 6.43
C ARG A 52 6.58 -4.32 5.55
N SER A 53 6.01 -3.15 5.32
CA SER A 53 6.58 -2.11 4.46
C SER A 53 7.89 -1.56 5.01
N LEU A 54 8.85 -1.35 4.10
CA LEU A 54 10.15 -0.76 4.40
C LEU A 54 10.24 0.67 3.87
N TYR A 55 10.74 1.56 4.72
CA TYR A 55 10.84 2.99 4.49
C TYR A 55 12.29 3.45 4.57
N LEU A 56 12.58 4.54 3.86
CA LEU A 56 13.78 5.33 4.05
C LEU A 56 13.44 6.66 4.73
N PHE A 57 14.44 7.18 5.45
CA PHE A 57 14.38 8.50 6.06
C PHE A 57 15.23 9.47 5.26
N THR A 58 14.63 10.50 4.67
CA THR A 58 15.34 11.47 3.82
C THR A 58 16.30 12.39 4.59
N ARG A 59 16.26 12.38 5.93
CA ARG A 59 17.26 13.08 6.75
C ARG A 59 18.53 12.25 6.99
N ASP A 60 18.51 10.95 6.69
CA ASP A 60 19.72 10.15 6.68
C ASP A 60 20.58 10.48 5.46
N THR A 61 21.87 10.22 5.60
CA THR A 61 22.79 10.13 4.45
C THR A 61 23.10 8.66 4.17
N LYS A 62 23.68 8.37 3.01
CA LYS A 62 23.99 6.98 2.62
C LYS A 62 24.83 6.29 3.70
N ASN A 63 24.37 5.12 4.12
CA ASN A 63 24.96 4.26 5.17
C ASN A 63 25.13 4.94 6.54
N THR A 64 24.40 6.03 6.80
CA THR A 64 24.48 6.78 8.06
C THR A 64 23.07 6.99 8.61
N PRO A 65 22.57 6.04 9.43
CA PRO A 65 21.32 6.21 10.16
C PRO A 65 21.39 7.42 11.10
N THR A 66 20.31 8.18 11.22
CA THR A 66 20.19 9.28 12.20
C THR A 66 18.95 9.14 13.08
N CYS A 67 18.05 8.22 12.75
CA CYS A 67 16.88 7.89 13.55
C CYS A 67 17.24 6.92 14.69
N TYR A 68 17.35 7.49 15.89
CA TYR A 68 17.68 6.82 17.15
C TYR A 68 16.63 7.11 18.24
N ASP A 69 16.73 6.44 19.39
CA ASP A 69 15.90 6.70 20.57
C ASP A 69 14.39 6.71 20.27
N GLN A 70 13.69 7.80 20.61
CA GLN A 70 12.25 7.94 20.36
C GLN A 70 11.89 7.88 18.87
N CYS A 71 12.80 8.29 17.98
CA CYS A 71 12.61 8.11 16.55
C CYS A 71 12.54 6.62 16.22
N ALA A 72 13.50 5.83 16.72
CA ALA A 72 13.57 4.39 16.47
C ALA A 72 12.42 3.60 17.12
N GLN A 73 11.74 4.15 18.14
CA GLN A 73 10.51 3.54 18.67
C GLN A 73 9.34 3.68 17.69
N ASN A 74 9.23 4.82 17.00
CA ASN A 74 8.18 5.06 16.00
C ASN A 74 8.56 4.49 14.62
N TRP A 75 9.86 4.41 14.34
CA TRP A 75 10.45 3.92 13.11
C TRP A 75 11.51 2.87 13.41
N PRO A 76 11.11 1.63 13.80
CA PRO A 76 12.06 0.60 14.16
C PRO A 76 13.02 0.28 13.01
N PRO A 77 14.34 0.21 13.23
CA PRO A 77 15.28 -0.16 12.18
C PRO A 77 15.11 -1.62 11.78
N LEU A 78 15.28 -1.91 10.48
CA LEU A 78 15.47 -3.28 10.02
C LEU A 78 16.89 -3.74 10.37
N LEU A 79 16.99 -4.49 11.46
CA LEU A 79 18.26 -5.01 11.94
C LEU A 79 18.63 -6.30 11.24
N LEU A 80 19.90 -6.44 10.89
CA LEU A 80 20.47 -7.67 10.39
C LEU A 80 20.63 -8.65 11.55
N GLU A 81 20.08 -9.86 11.40
CA GLU A 81 20.32 -10.93 12.35
C GLU A 81 21.81 -11.36 12.34
N LYS A 82 22.35 -11.66 13.51
CA LYS A 82 23.80 -11.84 13.70
C LYS A 82 24.35 -12.95 12.80
N ASN A 83 25.52 -12.69 12.19
CA ASN A 83 26.30 -13.57 11.32
C ASN A 83 25.76 -13.82 9.91
N ASN A 84 24.61 -13.24 9.55
CA ASN A 84 24.10 -13.31 8.18
C ASN A 84 24.51 -12.10 7.36
N LYS A 85 24.58 -12.28 6.04
CA LYS A 85 24.62 -11.16 5.08
C LYS A 85 23.17 -10.79 4.75
N PRO A 86 22.86 -9.51 4.46
CA PRO A 86 21.52 -9.15 4.05
C PRO A 86 21.16 -9.89 2.76
N LEU A 87 20.02 -10.56 2.77
CA LEU A 87 19.51 -11.33 1.62
C LEU A 87 18.29 -10.63 1.01
N GLY A 88 18.17 -10.74 -0.31
CA GLY A 88 17.05 -10.21 -1.07
C GLY A 88 16.42 -11.29 -1.93
N ASP A 89 15.12 -11.15 -2.23
CA ASP A 89 14.46 -12.04 -3.20
C ASP A 89 14.90 -11.76 -4.66
N LYS A 90 14.30 -12.47 -5.61
CA LYS A 90 14.58 -12.35 -7.04
C LYS A 90 14.38 -10.93 -7.62
N GLY A 91 13.52 -10.11 -7.01
CA GLY A 91 13.24 -8.72 -7.39
C GLY A 91 14.21 -7.70 -6.81
N ILE A 92 15.12 -8.14 -5.94
CA ILE A 92 16.11 -7.29 -5.28
C ILE A 92 17.46 -7.39 -5.98
N ASP A 93 18.08 -6.23 -6.28
CA ASP A 93 19.46 -6.21 -6.73
C ASP A 93 20.38 -6.38 -5.52
N ALA A 94 20.97 -7.57 -5.39
CA ALA A 94 21.88 -7.90 -4.31
C ALA A 94 23.08 -6.93 -4.17
N LYS A 95 23.45 -6.19 -5.22
CA LYS A 95 24.52 -5.18 -5.17
C LYS A 95 24.11 -3.92 -4.42
N LEU A 96 22.81 -3.66 -4.32
CA LEU A 96 22.26 -2.53 -3.60
C LEU A 96 22.07 -2.85 -2.12
N LEU A 97 22.04 -4.14 -1.73
CA LEU A 97 22.00 -4.54 -0.33
C LEU A 97 23.33 -4.25 0.36
N GLY A 98 23.25 -3.70 1.56
CA GLY A 98 24.39 -3.41 2.41
C GLY A 98 23.99 -3.29 3.86
N THR A 99 24.92 -2.84 4.70
CA THR A 99 24.66 -2.59 6.10
C THR A 99 25.26 -1.27 6.56
N ALA A 100 24.64 -0.69 7.58
CA ALA A 100 25.17 0.45 8.31
C ALA A 100 25.34 0.10 9.78
N LYS A 101 26.43 0.59 10.38
CA LYS A 101 26.58 0.55 11.83
C LYS A 101 25.61 1.55 12.45
N ARG A 102 24.97 1.13 13.53
CA ARG A 102 24.21 2.03 14.39
C ARG A 102 25.06 2.40 15.59
N ASN A 103 24.82 3.58 16.15
CA ASN A 103 25.58 4.09 17.29
C ASN A 103 24.87 3.83 18.63
N ASP A 104 23.58 3.48 18.59
CA ASP A 104 22.73 3.18 19.75
C ASP A 104 22.65 1.69 20.07
N LEU A 105 23.00 0.81 19.12
CA LEU A 105 22.93 -0.64 19.23
C LEU A 105 24.18 -1.27 18.63
N SER A 106 24.57 -2.46 19.13
CA SER A 106 25.65 -3.26 18.55
C SER A 106 25.25 -3.98 17.25
N SER A 107 23.97 -3.98 16.91
CA SER A 107 23.43 -4.59 15.70
C SER A 107 23.69 -3.73 14.46
N LEU A 108 23.89 -4.38 13.32
CA LEU A 108 23.92 -3.72 12.02
C LEU A 108 22.48 -3.49 11.53
N GLN A 109 22.25 -2.35 10.87
CA GLN A 109 20.99 -2.08 10.17
C GLN A 109 21.16 -2.41 8.69
N ILE A 110 20.17 -3.06 8.10
CA ILE A 110 20.14 -3.34 6.68
C ILE A 110 19.91 -2.02 5.92
N THR A 111 20.67 -1.84 4.84
CA THR A 111 20.53 -0.72 3.91
C THR A 111 20.22 -1.24 2.51
N TYR A 112 19.52 -0.43 1.72
CA TYR A 112 19.32 -0.72 0.30
C TYR A 112 19.60 0.50 -0.57
N ASN A 113 20.43 0.30 -1.59
CA ASN A 113 21.12 1.37 -2.32
C ASN A 113 21.78 2.35 -1.33
N GLY A 114 22.28 1.85 -0.21
CA GLY A 114 22.84 2.64 0.90
C GLY A 114 21.84 3.47 1.72
N TRP A 115 20.53 3.38 1.54
CA TRP A 115 19.56 3.97 2.47
C TRP A 115 19.29 3.03 3.64
N PRO A 116 19.42 3.49 4.91
CA PRO A 116 18.98 2.70 6.05
C PRO A 116 17.49 2.40 5.99
N LEU A 117 17.12 1.13 6.19
CA LEU A 117 15.73 0.67 6.07
C LEU A 117 15.05 0.62 7.43
N TYR A 118 13.82 1.11 7.48
CA TYR A 118 13.00 1.21 8.69
C TYR A 118 11.60 0.64 8.48
N TYR A 119 11.01 0.15 9.56
CA TYR A 119 9.58 -0.11 9.67
C TYR A 119 8.86 1.13 10.18
N PHE A 120 7.53 1.10 10.17
CA PHE A 120 6.70 2.09 10.85
C PHE A 120 5.85 1.42 11.94
N ALA A 121 5.91 1.93 13.17
CA ALA A 121 5.25 1.31 14.32
C ALA A 121 3.71 1.28 14.23
N ARG A 122 3.10 2.06 13.33
CA ARG A 122 1.65 2.05 13.10
C ARG A 122 1.21 1.18 11.93
N ASP A 123 2.13 0.51 11.23
CA ASP A 123 1.77 -0.55 10.29
C ASP A 123 1.52 -1.84 11.09
N GLN A 124 0.28 -2.34 11.04
CA GLN A 124 -0.18 -3.45 11.89
C GLN A 124 -0.29 -4.76 11.12
N LYS A 125 -0.50 -4.70 9.80
CA LYS A 125 -0.63 -5.87 8.92
C LYS A 125 0.25 -5.73 7.69
N ALA A 126 0.53 -6.88 7.07
CA ALA A 126 1.22 -6.94 5.78
C ALA A 126 0.52 -6.04 4.76
N GLY A 127 1.30 -5.26 4.01
CA GLY A 127 0.79 -4.32 3.01
C GLY A 127 0.34 -2.95 3.55
N ASP A 128 0.32 -2.74 4.87
CA ASP A 128 0.08 -1.40 5.42
C ASP A 128 1.20 -0.45 4.96
N THR A 129 0.82 0.73 4.49
CA THR A 129 1.74 1.77 3.99
C THR A 129 1.54 3.10 4.71
N ASN A 130 1.10 3.06 5.98
CA ASN A 130 0.66 4.25 6.73
C ASN A 130 1.82 5.21 7.05
N GLY A 131 3.07 4.75 6.95
CA GLY A 131 4.26 5.57 7.10
C GLY A 131 4.59 6.43 5.89
N GLN A 132 3.95 6.17 4.74
CA GLN A 132 4.25 6.86 3.50
C GLN A 132 3.97 8.38 3.63
N GLY A 133 5.00 9.19 3.40
CA GLY A 133 4.91 10.65 3.42
C GLY A 133 4.83 11.27 4.82
N VAL A 134 4.94 10.50 5.89
CA VAL A 134 4.86 11.04 7.26
C VAL A 134 5.93 12.12 7.46
N GLY A 135 5.50 13.30 7.89
CA GLY A 135 6.37 14.46 8.09
C GLY A 135 7.09 14.96 6.83
N GLY A 136 6.69 14.50 5.63
CA GLY A 136 7.36 14.83 4.36
C GLY A 136 8.78 14.27 4.22
N VAL A 137 9.18 13.36 5.11
CA VAL A 137 10.57 12.88 5.22
C VAL A 137 10.71 11.36 5.23
N TRP A 138 9.61 10.62 5.38
CA TRP A 138 9.55 9.17 5.37
C TRP A 138 8.87 8.66 4.12
N PHE A 139 9.51 7.77 3.38
CA PHE A 139 8.99 7.26 2.11
C PHE A 139 9.26 5.78 1.94
N LEU A 140 8.32 5.08 1.33
CA LEU A 140 8.49 3.74 0.82
C LEU A 140 9.69 3.70 -0.13
N VAL A 141 10.42 2.59 -0.10
CA VAL A 141 11.59 2.37 -0.94
C VAL A 141 11.18 1.58 -2.17
N SER A 142 11.57 2.03 -3.37
CA SER A 142 11.37 1.29 -4.62
C SER A 142 12.41 0.17 -4.80
N PRO A 143 12.22 -0.78 -5.73
CA PRO A 143 13.24 -1.77 -6.08
C PRO A 143 14.57 -1.19 -6.57
N LYS A 144 14.60 0.09 -6.97
CA LYS A 144 15.84 0.82 -7.33
C LYS A 144 16.53 1.47 -6.12
N GLY A 145 15.96 1.33 -4.92
CA GLY A 145 16.45 1.97 -3.71
C GLY A 145 16.27 3.49 -3.72
N GLU A 146 15.18 3.95 -4.33
CA GLU A 146 14.79 5.36 -4.38
C GLU A 146 13.50 5.58 -3.59
N ALA A 147 13.34 6.80 -3.06
CA ALA A 147 12.13 7.21 -2.36
C ALA A 147 10.95 7.30 -3.34
N ILE A 148 9.86 6.60 -3.03
CA ILE A 148 8.60 6.75 -3.77
C ILE A 148 7.93 8.03 -3.28
N LYS A 149 8.14 9.16 -3.97
CA LYS A 149 7.64 10.48 -3.56
C LYS A 149 6.26 10.83 -4.11
N ALA A 150 5.77 10.05 -5.06
CA ALA A 150 4.45 10.20 -5.65
C ALA A 150 3.78 8.83 -5.72
N ALA A 151 2.45 8.80 -5.60
CA ALA A 151 1.70 7.66 -6.08
C ALA A 151 2.09 7.45 -7.54
N VAL A 152 2.46 6.22 -7.86
CA VAL A 152 2.72 5.90 -9.26
C VAL A 152 1.35 5.62 -9.85
N THR A 153 0.93 6.49 -10.74
CA THR A 153 0.11 6.11 -11.90
C THR A 153 0.91 5.09 -12.71
N GLN A 154 1.11 3.88 -12.16
CA GLN A 154 1.72 2.77 -12.88
C GLN A 154 0.62 1.88 -13.42
N GLN A 155 0.31 2.18 -14.69
CA GLN A 155 0.12 1.14 -15.68
C GLN A 155 1.22 0.07 -15.51
N PRO A 156 0.90 -1.22 -15.39
CA PRO A 156 1.86 -2.23 -14.98
C PRO A 156 3.01 -2.39 -15.99
N ALA A 157 4.25 -2.21 -15.52
CA ALA A 157 5.44 -2.65 -16.25
C ALA A 157 5.56 -4.17 -16.10
N GLY A 158 4.96 -4.91 -17.04
CA GLY A 158 4.99 -6.37 -17.00
C GLY A 158 3.90 -7.07 -17.80
N ALA A 159 3.35 -6.44 -18.83
CA ALA A 159 2.62 -7.14 -19.88
C ALA A 159 2.90 -6.43 -21.20
N ALA A 160 3.88 -6.93 -21.95
CA ALA A 160 3.84 -6.81 -23.40
C ALA A 160 2.66 -7.66 -23.89
N ALA A 161 1.46 -7.12 -23.72
CA ALA A 161 0.25 -7.46 -24.43
C ALA A 161 -0.54 -6.16 -24.44
N GLN A 162 -0.70 -5.55 -25.62
CA GLN A 162 -1.56 -4.39 -25.78
C GLN A 162 -2.95 -4.71 -25.18
N GLN A 163 -3.24 -4.19 -23.98
CA GLN A 163 -4.62 -4.00 -23.57
C GLN A 163 -5.12 -2.73 -24.28
N PRO A 164 -6.30 -2.78 -24.90
CA PRO A 164 -6.84 -1.62 -25.61
C PRO A 164 -7.00 -0.45 -24.63
N ALA A 165 -6.55 0.73 -25.03
CA ALA A 165 -6.56 1.96 -24.24
C ALA A 165 -7.91 2.30 -23.57
N GLY A 166 -9.02 1.77 -24.10
CA GLY A 166 -10.34 1.84 -23.47
C GLY A 166 -10.40 1.16 -22.11
N ALA A 167 -9.80 -0.03 -21.96
CA ALA A 167 -9.86 -0.80 -20.70
C ALA A 167 -9.13 -0.12 -19.53
N GLN A 168 -8.06 0.63 -19.82
CA GLN A 168 -7.32 1.39 -18.81
C GLN A 168 -8.07 2.66 -18.38
N ALA A 169 -8.71 3.34 -19.32
CA ALA A 169 -9.58 4.49 -19.03
C ALA A 169 -10.81 4.07 -18.21
N ASP A 170 -11.41 2.92 -18.54
CA ASP A 170 -12.56 2.36 -17.81
C ASP A 170 -12.18 1.94 -16.39
N ALA A 171 -10.99 1.35 -16.19
CA ALA A 171 -10.50 0.97 -14.88
C ALA A 171 -10.23 2.20 -13.98
N LEU A 172 -9.59 3.24 -14.53
CA LEU A 172 -9.36 4.49 -13.81
C LEU A 172 -10.69 5.18 -13.45
N LEU A 173 -11.64 5.22 -14.40
CA LEU A 173 -12.97 5.75 -14.16
C LEU A 173 -13.70 4.98 -13.04
N ALA A 174 -13.65 3.64 -13.06
CA ALA A 174 -14.27 2.81 -12.02
C ALA A 174 -13.66 3.05 -10.62
N GLN A 175 -12.33 3.15 -10.55
CA GLN A 175 -11.62 3.44 -9.31
C GLN A 175 -12.00 4.82 -8.75
N LEU A 176 -11.88 5.87 -9.57
CA LEU A 176 -12.18 7.24 -9.13
C LEU A 176 -13.67 7.43 -8.79
N LYS A 177 -14.58 6.72 -9.47
CA LYS A 177 -16.00 6.71 -9.08
C LYS A 177 -16.19 6.09 -7.70
N THR A 178 -15.47 5.04 -7.36
CA THR A 178 -15.57 4.37 -6.04
C THR A 178 -15.01 5.27 -4.93
N GLU A 179 -13.80 5.80 -5.12
CA GLU A 179 -13.18 6.73 -4.17
C GLU A 179 -14.02 8.02 -4.02
N GLY A 180 -14.49 8.55 -5.14
CA GLY A 180 -15.29 9.77 -5.20
C GLY A 180 -16.66 9.63 -4.56
N GLN A 181 -17.31 8.46 -4.66
CA GLN A 181 -18.56 8.18 -3.97
C GLN A 181 -18.40 8.29 -2.45
N ALA A 182 -17.30 7.77 -1.90
CA ALA A 182 -17.02 7.87 -0.47
C ALA A 182 -16.82 9.34 -0.03
N VAL A 183 -16.07 10.13 -0.81
CA VAL A 183 -15.88 11.57 -0.56
C VAL A 183 -17.20 12.34 -0.69
N TYR A 184 -18.01 12.01 -1.69
CA TYR A 184 -19.30 12.64 -1.92
C TYR A 184 -20.26 12.39 -0.75
N ALA A 185 -20.37 11.15 -0.29
CA ALA A 185 -21.24 10.78 0.82
C ALA A 185 -20.87 11.52 2.12
N ARG A 186 -19.58 11.68 2.40
CA ARG A 186 -19.10 12.32 3.64
C ARG A 186 -19.16 13.85 3.63
N ILE A 187 -18.96 14.51 2.49
CA ILE A 187 -18.84 15.98 2.42
C ILE A 187 -19.97 16.63 1.62
N CYS A 188 -20.32 16.07 0.47
CA CYS A 188 -21.08 16.79 -0.55
C CYS A 188 -22.59 16.51 -0.46
N ALA A 189 -22.96 15.28 -0.11
CA ALA A 189 -24.34 14.79 -0.13
C ALA A 189 -25.26 15.57 0.81
N ALA A 190 -24.75 16.11 1.91
CA ALA A 190 -25.52 16.91 2.85
C ALA A 190 -26.17 18.14 2.20
N CYS A 191 -25.51 18.73 1.19
CA CYS A 191 -26.06 19.89 0.47
C CYS A 191 -26.64 19.48 -0.89
N HIS A 192 -25.95 18.62 -1.64
CA HIS A 192 -26.32 18.28 -3.02
C HIS A 192 -27.28 17.08 -3.13
N GLY A 193 -27.65 16.47 -2.00
CA GLY A 193 -28.50 15.28 -1.94
C GLY A 193 -27.73 13.98 -2.22
N ALA A 194 -28.19 12.86 -1.66
CA ALA A 194 -27.53 11.56 -1.80
C ALA A 194 -27.43 11.07 -3.27
N GLU A 195 -28.37 11.50 -4.11
CA GLU A 195 -28.44 11.17 -5.54
C GLU A 195 -28.18 12.40 -6.44
N GLY A 196 -27.54 13.44 -5.90
CA GLY A 196 -27.26 14.66 -6.64
C GLY A 196 -28.51 15.44 -7.05
N GLN A 197 -29.66 15.15 -6.44
CA GLN A 197 -30.95 15.78 -6.74
C GLN A 197 -31.02 17.26 -6.32
N GLY A 198 -30.05 17.71 -5.51
CA GLY A 198 -30.01 19.06 -4.95
C GLY A 198 -30.76 19.17 -3.63
N GLY A 199 -30.82 20.40 -3.11
CA GLY A 199 -31.45 20.73 -1.84
C GLY A 199 -30.95 22.10 -1.41
N VAL A 200 -30.07 22.12 -0.40
CA VAL A 200 -29.31 23.32 -0.02
C VAL A 200 -28.33 23.72 -1.14
N GLY A 201 -27.66 22.73 -1.71
CA GLY A 201 -26.80 22.88 -2.87
C GLY A 201 -27.55 22.67 -4.18
N VAL A 202 -26.95 23.12 -5.28
CA VAL A 202 -27.51 22.93 -6.62
C VAL A 202 -27.65 21.45 -6.99
N LYS A 203 -28.61 21.14 -7.86
CA LYS A 203 -28.77 19.82 -8.45
C LYS A 203 -27.57 19.48 -9.36
N LEU A 204 -27.01 18.29 -9.15
CA LEU A 204 -25.88 17.74 -9.91
C LEU A 204 -26.33 16.68 -10.92
N ALA A 205 -27.42 15.97 -10.65
CA ALA A 205 -27.97 14.96 -11.55
C ALA A 205 -28.39 15.58 -12.90
N GLY A 206 -27.85 15.05 -14.00
CA GLY A 206 -28.11 15.54 -15.36
C GLY A 206 -27.60 16.97 -15.64
N ASN A 207 -26.74 17.54 -14.79
CA ASN A 207 -26.29 18.92 -14.92
C ASN A 207 -25.17 19.04 -15.96
N SER A 208 -25.46 19.68 -17.09
CA SER A 208 -24.51 19.84 -18.21
C SER A 208 -23.29 20.71 -17.88
N LEU A 209 -23.35 21.56 -16.85
CA LEU A 209 -22.19 22.36 -16.41
C LEU A 209 -21.05 21.50 -15.89
N LEU A 210 -21.36 20.28 -15.43
CA LEU A 210 -20.37 19.32 -14.97
C LEU A 210 -19.41 18.88 -16.09
N ARG A 211 -19.71 19.15 -17.36
CA ARG A 211 -18.80 18.90 -18.49
C ARG A 211 -17.46 19.64 -18.35
N ASN A 212 -17.44 20.84 -17.78
CA ASN A 212 -16.23 21.65 -17.70
C ASN A 212 -15.34 21.22 -16.52
N ALA A 213 -14.29 20.43 -16.80
CA ALA A 213 -13.43 19.82 -15.77
C ALA A 213 -12.72 20.87 -14.91
N ARG A 214 -12.12 21.87 -15.56
CA ARG A 214 -11.39 22.95 -14.89
C ARG A 214 -12.29 23.77 -13.96
N TYR A 215 -13.51 24.06 -14.40
CA TYR A 215 -14.51 24.77 -13.61
C TYR A 215 -14.92 23.98 -12.36
N ILE A 216 -15.19 22.68 -12.49
CA ILE A 216 -15.59 21.85 -11.34
C ILE A 216 -14.46 21.70 -10.33
N ALA A 217 -13.23 21.41 -10.79
CA ALA A 217 -12.07 21.35 -9.92
C ALA A 217 -11.86 22.70 -9.20
N GLY A 218 -11.97 23.82 -9.91
CA GLY A 218 -11.85 25.16 -9.34
C GLY A 218 -12.91 25.49 -8.30
N LEU A 219 -14.16 25.09 -8.51
CA LEU A 219 -15.25 25.28 -7.55
C LEU A 219 -15.07 24.44 -6.27
N ILE A 220 -14.57 23.22 -6.38
CA ILE A 220 -14.29 22.39 -5.21
C ILE A 220 -13.10 22.94 -4.43
N ILE A 221 -12.05 23.39 -5.13
CA ILE A 221 -10.84 23.97 -4.51
C ILE A 221 -11.17 25.29 -3.82
N GLY A 222 -11.73 26.25 -4.57
CA GLY A 222 -11.91 27.64 -4.17
C GLY A 222 -13.27 27.97 -3.56
N GLY A 223 -14.23 27.06 -3.65
CA GLY A 223 -15.62 27.34 -3.26
C GLY A 223 -16.35 28.21 -4.28
N GLY A 224 -17.60 28.51 -3.98
CA GLY A 224 -18.45 29.44 -4.72
C GLY A 224 -19.45 30.09 -3.78
N GLN A 225 -20.41 30.85 -4.31
CA GLN A 225 -21.43 31.62 -3.56
C GLN A 225 -21.73 31.09 -2.15
N GLN A 226 -22.43 29.96 -2.05
CA GLN A 226 -22.77 29.29 -0.80
C GLN A 226 -22.02 27.95 -0.61
N MET A 227 -21.12 27.61 -1.54
CA MET A 227 -20.37 26.36 -1.50
C MET A 227 -19.01 26.62 -0.84
N PRO A 228 -18.71 26.01 0.33
CA PRO A 228 -17.42 26.19 0.98
C PRO A 228 -16.24 25.76 0.11
N ALA A 229 -15.07 26.35 0.37
CA ALA A 229 -13.82 25.92 -0.26
C ALA A 229 -13.29 24.65 0.41
N PHE A 230 -13.00 23.62 -0.38
CA PHE A 230 -12.50 22.33 0.12
C PHE A 230 -11.03 22.08 -0.23
N GLY A 231 -10.37 22.99 -0.95
CA GLY A 231 -8.98 22.82 -1.38
C GLY A 231 -8.01 22.54 -0.22
N ARG A 232 -8.21 23.12 0.96
CA ARG A 232 -7.32 22.84 2.10
C ARG A 232 -7.66 21.54 2.84
N LEU A 233 -8.87 21.03 2.66
CA LEU A 233 -9.37 19.84 3.35
C LEU A 233 -9.15 18.57 2.54
N LEU A 234 -9.22 18.67 1.21
CA LEU A 234 -9.12 17.54 0.29
C LEU A 234 -7.79 17.54 -0.44
N SER A 235 -7.21 16.36 -0.59
CA SER A 235 -6.08 16.11 -1.49
C SER A 235 -6.48 16.24 -2.96
N ASP A 236 -5.50 16.38 -3.85
CA ASP A 236 -5.73 16.45 -5.31
C ASP A 236 -6.47 15.22 -5.81
N ARG A 237 -6.10 14.04 -5.28
CA ARG A 237 -6.76 12.77 -5.51
C ARG A 237 -8.23 12.78 -5.11
N GLU A 238 -8.54 13.23 -3.90
CA GLU A 238 -9.93 13.24 -3.43
C GLU A 238 -10.79 14.21 -4.23
N ILE A 239 -10.23 15.34 -4.66
CA ILE A 239 -10.92 16.29 -5.55
C ILE A 239 -11.13 15.68 -6.93
N ALA A 240 -10.11 15.03 -7.51
CA ALA A 240 -10.19 14.34 -8.79
C ALA A 240 -11.25 13.23 -8.75
N ALA A 241 -11.26 12.44 -7.67
CA ALA A 241 -12.19 11.35 -7.45
C ALA A 241 -13.63 11.86 -7.30
N VAL A 242 -13.90 12.83 -6.41
CA VAL A 242 -15.27 13.33 -6.20
C VAL A 242 -15.81 14.06 -7.42
N ALA A 243 -14.96 14.82 -8.12
CA ALA A 243 -15.36 15.48 -9.36
C ALA A 243 -15.65 14.46 -10.46
N THR A 244 -14.83 13.42 -10.60
CA THR A 244 -15.07 12.29 -11.53
C THR A 244 -16.36 11.54 -11.19
N TYR A 245 -16.63 11.29 -9.91
CA TYR A 245 -17.86 10.64 -9.48
C TYR A 245 -19.10 11.44 -9.88
N VAL A 246 -19.15 12.73 -9.56
CA VAL A 246 -20.29 13.60 -9.90
C VAL A 246 -20.49 13.72 -11.41
N ARG A 247 -19.39 13.78 -12.18
CA ARG A 247 -19.39 13.86 -13.65
C ARG A 247 -19.85 12.60 -14.37
N ASN A 248 -19.93 11.47 -13.65
CA ASN A 248 -20.25 10.16 -14.22
C ASN A 248 -21.34 9.43 -13.43
N SER A 249 -22.17 10.18 -12.72
CA SER A 249 -23.31 9.69 -11.92
C SER A 249 -24.61 10.36 -12.35
N TRP A 250 -25.73 9.72 -12.06
CA TRP A 250 -27.08 10.28 -12.23
C TRP A 250 -27.35 10.88 -13.62
N GLY A 251 -27.00 10.13 -14.66
CA GLY A 251 -27.17 10.53 -16.06
C GLY A 251 -26.05 11.38 -16.64
N ASN A 252 -25.06 11.78 -15.83
CA ASN A 252 -23.86 12.45 -16.33
C ASN A 252 -22.86 11.43 -16.88
N GLN A 253 -22.17 11.81 -17.97
CA GLN A 253 -21.13 11.01 -18.63
C GLN A 253 -20.08 11.94 -19.24
N PHE A 254 -19.28 12.59 -18.39
CA PHE A 254 -18.30 13.59 -18.83
C PHE A 254 -16.84 13.13 -18.70
N GLY A 255 -16.61 11.87 -18.35
CA GLY A 255 -15.27 11.30 -18.22
C GLY A 255 -14.53 11.77 -16.98
N VAL A 256 -13.29 11.29 -16.87
CA VAL A 256 -12.41 11.45 -15.72
C VAL A 256 -11.87 12.89 -15.61
N ILE A 257 -11.61 13.33 -14.39
CA ILE A 257 -10.65 14.40 -14.08
C ILE A 257 -9.48 13.74 -13.35
N THR A 258 -8.25 13.95 -13.83
CA THR A 258 -7.04 13.37 -13.21
C THR A 258 -6.50 14.23 -12.06
N GLU A 259 -5.64 13.63 -11.22
CA GLU A 259 -4.97 14.36 -10.13
C GLU A 259 -4.11 15.51 -10.68
N GLU A 260 -3.47 15.31 -11.84
CA GLU A 260 -2.66 16.32 -12.52
C GLU A 260 -3.51 17.50 -13.01
N GLU A 261 -4.70 17.22 -13.55
CA GLU A 261 -5.63 18.27 -13.97
C GLU A 261 -6.12 19.10 -12.77
N VAL A 262 -6.37 18.47 -11.63
CA VAL A 262 -6.70 19.17 -10.38
C VAL A 262 -5.52 20.00 -9.88
N LYS A 263 -4.31 19.43 -9.89
CA LYS A 263 -3.09 20.12 -9.47
C LYS A 263 -2.81 21.35 -10.34
N ALA A 264 -3.12 21.31 -11.63
CA ALA A 264 -2.99 22.44 -12.56
C ALA A 264 -4.03 23.56 -12.36
N VAL A 265 -5.01 23.36 -11.46
CA VAL A 265 -6.03 24.34 -11.09
C VAL A 265 -5.74 25.00 -9.74
N ARG A 266 -4.91 24.39 -8.90
CA ARG A 266 -4.44 24.98 -7.64
C ARG A 266 -3.37 26.05 -7.86
#